data_AF-A0A5N5EYJ3-F1
#
_entry.id   AF-A0A5N5EYJ3-F1
#
_cell.length_a   1.000
_cell.length_b   1.000
_cell.length_c   1.000
_cell.angle_alpha   90.00
_cell.angle_beta   90.00
_cell.angle_gamma   90.00
#
_symmetry.space_group_name_H-M   'P 1'
#
loop_
_entity.id
_entity.type
_entity.pdbx_description
1 polymer ?
#
loop_
_entity_poly.entity_id
_entity_poly.type
_entity_poly.pdbx_seq_one_letter_code
_entity_poly.pdbx_strand_id
1 'polypeptide(L)'
;MEFFNWYIIWLMILFSLLSPSPSFMQASNGYDPLSLTNFLHDYANASLRNLHTGTLYNISLPANFSGMEASFVRILSAKFWSRGANFSSFYIPPKVIPMPSGRRLAIVFENLGNWSSLYYKVSNYTLVAPVVGFMAYDSPSGTVIGNQKLTFTADGDPITIRFPHIDAAQGENMTRKCVQFGDWGTFEITNMTSENECITRGIGHFSIVVASPPTPAPAPGKKKRNRKWFVVGIVFGLAFLGLVMIVTFKLLTRRKLKSMEKQSEKDVAFDTFWVGRSKMPSASMTRTQPYLEHEYVP
;
A
#
# COMPACT_ATOMS: atom_id res chain seq x y z
N MET A 1 -34.47 15.18 -14.84
CA MET A 1 -33.61 14.06 -15.29
C MET A 1 -32.21 14.07 -14.66
N GLU A 2 -31.86 15.02 -13.78
CA GLU A 2 -30.50 15.09 -13.22
C GLU A 2 -30.25 14.18 -11.99
N PHE A 3 -31.31 13.81 -11.25
CA PHE A 3 -31.17 12.93 -10.08
C PHE A 3 -30.77 11.48 -10.43
N PHE A 4 -31.10 11.02 -11.64
CA PHE A 4 -30.82 9.65 -12.07
C PHE A 4 -29.32 9.44 -12.37
N ASN A 5 -28.64 10.51 -12.80
CA ASN A 5 -27.24 10.44 -13.21
C ASN A 5 -26.30 10.28 -12.00
N TRP A 6 -26.59 10.97 -10.90
CA TRP A 6 -25.82 10.86 -9.66
C TRP A 6 -25.85 9.45 -9.06
N TYR A 7 -26.99 8.77 -9.17
CA TYR A 7 -27.17 7.42 -8.64
C TYR A 7 -26.38 6.37 -9.43
N ILE A 8 -26.30 6.51 -10.75
CA ILE A 8 -25.48 5.63 -11.60
C ILE A 8 -23.99 5.82 -11.34
N ILE A 9 -23.54 7.07 -11.14
CA ILE A 9 -22.14 7.37 -10.79
C ILE A 9 -21.76 6.72 -9.45
N TRP A 10 -22.65 6.80 -8.45
CA TRP A 10 -22.45 6.13 -7.16
C TRP A 10 -22.44 4.61 -7.25
N LEU A 11 -23.30 4.02 -8.08
CA LEU A 11 -23.32 2.58 -8.33
C LEU A 11 -22.07 2.08 -9.05
N MET A 12 -21.55 2.85 -10.01
CA MET A 12 -20.32 2.53 -10.72
C MET A 12 -19.08 2.59 -9.81
N ILE A 13 -19.02 3.55 -8.88
CA ILE A 13 -17.97 3.66 -7.85
C ILE A 13 -18.06 2.49 -6.85
N LEU A 14 -19.27 2.07 -6.49
CA LEU A 14 -19.47 0.95 -5.59
C LEU A 14 -19.11 -0.40 -6.24
N PHE A 15 -19.33 -0.54 -7.55
CA PHE A 15 -19.02 -1.75 -8.31
C PHE A 15 -17.51 -1.89 -8.61
N SER A 16 -16.80 -0.78 -8.80
CA SER A 16 -15.33 -0.78 -8.93
C SER A 16 -14.60 -1.03 -7.60
N LEU A 17 -15.25 -0.79 -6.46
CA LEU A 17 -14.76 -1.18 -5.14
C LEU A 17 -15.03 -2.66 -4.79
N LEU A 18 -15.82 -3.37 -5.61
CA LEU A 18 -16.29 -4.74 -5.35
C LEU A 18 -15.77 -5.78 -6.35
N SER A 19 -14.85 -5.41 -7.26
CA SER A 19 -14.15 -6.38 -8.10
C SER A 19 -13.05 -7.07 -7.29
N PRO A 20 -13.07 -8.41 -7.17
CA PRO A 20 -11.91 -9.13 -6.66
C PRO A 20 -10.79 -9.01 -7.69
N SER A 21 -9.68 -8.37 -7.31
CA SER A 21 -8.46 -8.37 -8.10
C SER A 21 -8.04 -9.82 -8.43
N PRO A 22 -7.43 -10.07 -9.60
CA PRO A 22 -6.84 -11.37 -9.88
C PRO A 22 -5.85 -11.69 -8.76
N SER A 23 -6.01 -12.86 -8.17
CA SER A 23 -5.27 -13.33 -7.01
C SER A 23 -3.78 -13.44 -7.33
N PHE A 24 -3.04 -12.36 -7.08
CA PHE A 24 -1.60 -12.41 -6.87
C PHE A 24 -1.35 -12.93 -5.45
N MET A 25 -0.51 -13.97 -5.34
CA MET A 25 -0.06 -14.50 -4.07
C MET A 25 0.86 -13.47 -3.41
N GLN A 26 0.27 -12.61 -2.58
CA GLN A 26 1.00 -11.65 -1.77
C GLN A 26 1.43 -12.34 -0.47
N ALA A 27 2.72 -12.32 -0.18
CA ALA A 27 3.23 -12.65 1.14
C ALA A 27 2.66 -11.61 2.13
N SER A 28 1.72 -12.01 3.00
CA SER A 28 1.20 -11.13 4.05
C SER A 28 1.87 -11.43 5.40
N ASN A 29 2.14 -10.34 6.13
CA ASN A 29 2.76 -10.24 7.46
C ASN A 29 4.30 -10.38 7.52
N GLY A 30 5.01 -9.44 6.90
CA GLY A 30 6.45 -9.23 7.06
C GLY A 30 6.79 -7.75 7.10
N TYR A 31 7.93 -7.40 7.70
CA TYR A 31 8.48 -6.05 7.61
C TYR A 31 8.75 -5.72 6.13
N ASP A 32 8.49 -4.48 5.70
CA ASP A 32 8.62 -4.09 4.29
C ASP A 32 10.10 -3.76 3.95
N PRO A 33 10.77 -4.52 3.08
CA PRO A 33 12.17 -4.25 2.70
C PRO A 33 12.34 -2.91 2.00
N LEU A 34 11.33 -2.42 1.26
CA LEU A 34 11.39 -1.12 0.61
C LEU A 34 11.46 0.01 1.64
N SER A 35 10.65 -0.07 2.69
CA SER A 35 10.69 0.87 3.81
C SER A 35 12.06 0.89 4.50
N LEU A 36 12.73 -0.26 4.62
CA LEU A 36 14.06 -0.37 5.23
C LEU A 36 15.12 0.30 4.36
N THR A 37 15.12 0.04 3.05
CA THR A 37 16.06 0.69 2.11
C THR A 37 15.90 2.20 2.09
N ASN A 38 14.67 2.72 2.13
CA ASN A 38 14.44 4.18 2.21
C ASN A 38 14.95 4.76 3.53
N PHE A 39 14.72 4.07 4.65
CA PHE A 39 15.23 4.47 5.96
C PHE A 39 16.78 4.53 5.98
N LEU A 40 17.45 3.54 5.38
CA LEU A 40 18.92 3.50 5.31
C LEU A 40 19.48 4.59 4.39
N HIS A 41 18.79 4.90 3.29
CA HIS A 41 19.12 6.02 2.42
C HIS A 41 19.03 7.37 3.15
N ASP A 42 17.96 7.62 3.90
CA ASP A 42 17.78 8.84 4.70
C ASP A 42 18.89 9.00 5.75
N TYR A 43 19.25 7.91 6.44
CA TYR A 43 20.35 7.88 7.40
C TYR A 43 21.71 8.14 6.75
N ALA A 44 21.97 7.53 5.59
CA ALA A 44 23.19 7.77 4.82
C ALA A 44 23.30 9.25 4.43
N ASN A 45 22.20 9.85 3.95
CA ASN A 45 22.16 11.25 3.56
C ASN A 45 22.40 12.20 4.75
N ALA A 46 21.82 11.91 5.91
CA ALA A 46 22.03 12.68 7.14
C ALA A 46 23.50 12.70 7.61
N SER A 47 24.27 11.66 7.26
CA SER A 47 25.67 11.51 7.66
C SER A 47 26.69 12.22 6.76
N LEU A 48 26.26 12.92 5.68
CA LEU A 48 27.15 13.41 4.62
C LEU A 48 28.07 14.62 4.93
N ARG A 49 28.24 15.00 6.19
CA ARG A 49 28.98 16.21 6.57
C ARG A 49 30.50 15.98 6.43
N ASN A 50 31.15 16.75 5.54
CA ASN A 50 32.60 16.77 5.33
C ASN A 50 33.24 15.43 4.91
N LEU A 51 32.58 14.67 4.03
CA LEU A 51 33.08 13.36 3.57
C LEU A 51 34.04 13.44 2.39
N HIS A 52 35.07 12.60 2.43
CA HIS A 52 35.98 12.36 1.32
C HIS A 52 35.31 11.46 0.27
N THR A 53 35.61 11.72 -1.01
CA THR A 53 35.08 10.87 -2.11
C THR A 53 35.93 9.61 -2.21
N GLY A 54 35.29 8.45 -2.36
CA GLY A 54 35.93 7.13 -2.49
C GLY A 54 36.18 6.40 -1.17
N THR A 55 35.79 6.99 -0.03
CA THR A 55 35.92 6.38 1.30
C THR A 55 34.61 5.75 1.74
N LEU A 56 34.66 4.53 2.27
CA LEU A 56 33.51 3.84 2.86
C LEU A 56 33.23 4.40 4.26
N TYR A 57 31.98 4.76 4.53
CA TYR A 57 31.53 5.28 5.81
C TYR A 57 30.46 4.37 6.40
N ASN A 58 30.61 3.99 7.65
CA ASN A 58 29.62 3.18 8.36
C ASN A 58 28.47 4.07 8.85
N ILE A 59 27.25 3.54 8.79
CA ILE A 59 26.03 4.20 9.25
C ILE A 59 25.75 3.73 10.68
N SER A 60 25.65 4.66 11.62
CA SER A 60 25.27 4.37 13.00
C SER A 60 23.75 4.17 13.10
N LEU A 61 23.31 2.91 13.11
CA LEU A 61 21.90 2.55 13.20
C LEU A 61 21.36 2.64 14.64
N PRO A 62 20.06 2.93 14.85
CA PRO A 62 19.42 2.86 16.15
C PRO A 62 19.50 1.47 16.78
N ALA A 63 19.41 1.38 18.11
CA ALA A 63 19.44 0.12 18.86
C ALA A 63 18.41 -0.92 18.39
N ASN A 64 17.28 -0.47 17.84
CA ASN A 64 16.24 -1.34 17.28
C ASN A 64 16.71 -2.17 16.07
N PHE A 65 17.80 -1.76 15.42
CA PHE A 65 18.42 -2.45 14.28
C PHE A 65 19.79 -3.06 14.66
N SER A 66 20.00 -3.32 15.94
CA SER A 66 21.22 -3.97 16.42
C SER A 66 21.46 -5.30 15.70
N GLY A 67 22.68 -5.52 15.22
CA GLY A 67 23.05 -6.68 14.41
C GLY A 67 22.85 -6.52 12.90
N MET A 68 22.31 -5.39 12.44
CA MET A 68 22.44 -4.96 11.05
C MET A 68 23.68 -4.09 10.88
N GLU A 69 24.31 -4.19 9.73
CA GLU A 69 25.40 -3.31 9.32
C GLU A 69 24.99 -2.57 8.06
N ALA A 70 25.19 -1.25 8.04
CA ALA A 70 24.98 -0.46 6.85
C ALA A 70 26.16 0.49 6.68
N SER A 71 26.56 0.71 5.44
CA SER A 71 27.64 1.62 5.08
C SER A 71 27.33 2.26 3.74
N PHE A 72 28.00 3.35 3.42
CA PHE A 72 27.85 3.98 2.12
C PHE A 72 29.17 4.57 1.66
N VAL A 73 29.28 4.74 0.35
CA VAL A 73 30.42 5.38 -0.29
C VAL A 73 29.92 6.33 -1.35
N ARG A 74 30.56 7.49 -1.46
CA ARG A 74 30.35 8.42 -2.56
C ARG A 74 31.52 8.35 -3.51
N ILE A 75 31.28 8.13 -4.80
CA ILE A 75 32.33 7.94 -5.81
C ILE A 75 32.07 8.82 -7.03
N LEU A 76 33.14 9.34 -7.64
CA LEU A 76 33.08 9.94 -8.96
C LEU A 76 32.77 8.86 -10.00
N SER A 77 31.77 9.07 -10.86
CA SER A 77 31.34 8.06 -11.84
C SER A 77 32.46 7.65 -12.79
N ALA A 78 33.35 8.58 -13.16
CA ALA A 78 34.54 8.28 -13.96
C ALA A 78 35.55 7.38 -13.22
N LYS A 79 35.69 7.53 -11.90
CA LYS A 79 36.57 6.67 -11.08
C LYS A 79 35.94 5.30 -10.84
N PHE A 80 34.63 5.27 -10.59
CA PHE A 80 33.86 4.04 -10.51
C PHE A 80 33.97 3.23 -11.81
N TRP A 81 33.79 3.87 -12.97
CA TRP A 81 33.91 3.20 -14.26
C TRP A 81 35.34 2.68 -14.53
N SER A 82 36.37 3.47 -14.21
CA SER A 82 37.76 3.08 -14.49
C SER A 82 38.35 2.05 -13.51
N ARG A 83 37.92 2.04 -12.25
CA ARG A 83 38.52 1.20 -11.18
C ARG A 83 37.58 0.17 -10.58
N GLY A 84 36.28 0.29 -10.81
CA GLY A 84 35.26 -0.47 -10.09
C GLY A 84 35.12 -0.02 -8.63
N ALA A 85 34.57 -0.90 -7.80
CA ALA A 85 34.45 -0.70 -6.36
C ALA A 85 34.58 -2.05 -5.64
N ASN A 86 35.28 -2.07 -4.51
CA ASN A 86 35.42 -3.26 -3.67
C ASN A 86 35.17 -2.84 -2.22
N PHE A 87 33.95 -3.08 -1.74
CA PHE A 87 33.51 -2.65 -0.42
C PHE A 87 32.54 -3.66 0.18
N SER A 88 32.61 -3.84 1.50
CA SER A 88 31.75 -4.77 2.23
C SER A 88 31.82 -6.18 1.61
N SER A 89 30.68 -6.76 1.25
CA SER A 89 30.54 -8.07 0.63
C SER A 89 30.58 -8.04 -0.91
N PHE A 90 30.84 -6.88 -1.52
CA PHE A 90 30.64 -6.66 -2.96
C PHE A 90 31.92 -6.25 -3.70
N TYR A 91 32.19 -6.97 -4.78
CA TYR A 91 33.18 -6.61 -5.79
C TYR A 91 32.46 -6.22 -7.08
N ILE A 92 32.48 -4.93 -7.39
CA ILE A 92 31.95 -4.36 -8.63
C ILE A 92 33.14 -4.13 -9.57
N PRO A 93 33.22 -4.85 -10.70
CA PRO A 93 34.34 -4.71 -11.62
C PRO A 93 34.37 -3.34 -12.31
N PRO A 94 35.51 -2.95 -12.92
CA PRO A 94 35.57 -1.81 -13.82
C PRO A 94 34.59 -1.96 -15.00
N LYS A 95 34.32 -0.85 -15.68
CA LYS A 95 33.44 -0.73 -16.86
C LYS A 95 31.94 -0.91 -16.60
N VAL A 96 31.51 -0.98 -15.34
CA VAL A 96 30.09 -0.90 -14.98
C VAL A 96 29.61 0.55 -15.13
N ILE A 97 28.51 0.74 -15.87
CA ILE A 97 27.95 2.06 -16.17
C ILE A 97 26.70 2.27 -15.31
N PRO A 98 26.69 3.27 -14.41
CA PRO A 98 25.49 3.67 -13.70
C PRO A 98 24.56 4.47 -14.62
N MET A 99 23.28 4.13 -14.62
CA MET A 99 22.23 4.78 -15.40
C MET A 99 21.12 5.31 -14.48
N PRO A 100 20.66 6.57 -14.66
CA PRO A 100 21.21 7.58 -15.58
C PRO A 100 22.64 8.01 -15.20
N SER A 101 23.40 8.46 -16.20
CA SER A 101 24.77 8.91 -15.99
C SER A 101 24.81 10.23 -15.23
N GLY A 102 25.55 10.28 -14.12
CA GLY A 102 25.79 11.49 -13.34
C GLY A 102 27.28 11.72 -13.09
N ARG A 103 27.66 12.89 -12.56
CA ARG A 103 29.06 13.20 -12.20
C ARG A 103 29.57 12.35 -11.03
N ARG A 104 28.70 12.09 -10.07
CA ARG A 104 28.96 11.26 -8.89
C ARG A 104 27.75 10.37 -8.63
N LEU A 105 28.02 9.24 -8.01
CA LEU A 105 27.02 8.36 -7.43
C LEU A 105 27.33 8.11 -5.96
N ALA A 106 26.31 7.74 -5.21
CA ALA A 106 26.44 7.14 -3.90
C ALA A 106 25.99 5.68 -3.98
N ILE A 107 26.69 4.79 -3.30
CA ILE A 107 26.29 3.39 -3.14
C ILE A 107 26.08 3.15 -1.65
N VAL A 108 24.90 2.68 -1.29
CA VAL A 108 24.54 2.27 0.07
C VAL A 108 24.61 0.75 0.11
N PHE A 109 25.39 0.21 1.03
CA PHE A 109 25.55 -1.21 1.29
C PHE A 109 24.83 -1.58 2.58
N GLU A 110 24.20 -2.74 2.57
CA GLU A 110 23.34 -3.23 3.65
C GLU A 110 23.69 -4.69 3.94
N ASN A 111 23.76 -5.06 5.21
CA ASN A 111 23.87 -6.43 5.69
C ASN A 111 22.87 -6.60 6.83
N LEU A 112 21.81 -7.36 6.59
CA LEU A 112 20.71 -7.50 7.56
C LEU A 112 21.06 -8.44 8.72
N GLY A 113 22.15 -9.21 8.63
CA GLY A 113 22.54 -10.14 9.69
C GLY A 113 21.37 -11.07 10.07
N ASN A 114 21.10 -11.18 11.37
CA ASN A 114 20.05 -12.03 11.93
C ASN A 114 18.62 -11.60 11.55
N TRP A 115 18.44 -10.39 11.03
CA TRP A 115 17.13 -9.86 10.63
C TRP A 115 16.68 -10.34 9.25
N SER A 116 17.56 -11.04 8.52
CA SER A 116 17.32 -11.46 7.14
C SER A 116 16.02 -12.23 6.94
N SER A 117 15.72 -13.21 7.81
CA SER A 117 14.52 -14.05 7.73
C SER A 117 13.22 -13.32 8.10
N LEU A 118 13.33 -12.15 8.75
CA LEU A 118 12.20 -11.30 9.12
C LEU A 118 11.68 -10.51 7.92
N TYR A 119 12.60 -10.02 7.08
CA TYR A 119 12.30 -9.23 5.88
C TYR A 119 12.13 -10.09 4.63
N TYR A 120 12.91 -11.16 4.50
CA TYR A 120 12.95 -11.97 3.29
C TYR A 120 12.58 -13.42 3.59
N LYS A 121 11.64 -13.94 2.80
CA LYS A 121 11.20 -15.33 2.85
C LYS A 121 11.25 -15.92 1.45
N VAL A 122 11.81 -17.12 1.34
CA VAL A 122 11.93 -17.84 0.07
C VAL A 122 11.14 -19.13 0.20
N SER A 123 10.12 -19.32 -0.64
CA SER A 123 9.27 -20.52 -0.55
C SER A 123 10.07 -21.78 -0.90
N ASN A 124 9.95 -22.84 -0.09
CA ASN A 124 10.67 -24.12 -0.23
C ASN A 124 12.21 -24.05 -0.02
N TYR A 125 12.71 -22.94 0.49
CA TYR A 125 14.13 -22.75 0.78
C TYR A 125 14.33 -22.05 2.14
N THR A 126 15.46 -22.29 2.77
CA THR A 126 15.90 -21.56 3.97
C THR A 126 17.16 -20.77 3.67
N LEU A 127 17.23 -19.54 4.17
CA LEU A 127 18.44 -18.71 4.15
C LEU A 127 19.49 -19.34 5.09
N VAL A 128 20.72 -19.47 4.61
CA VAL A 128 21.89 -19.94 5.38
C VAL A 128 22.99 -18.89 5.49
N ALA A 129 22.79 -17.75 4.85
CA ALA A 129 23.64 -16.57 4.95
C ALA A 129 22.76 -15.34 5.21
N PRO A 130 23.30 -14.25 5.76
CA PRO A 130 22.55 -13.01 5.86
C PRO A 130 22.18 -12.47 4.47
N VAL A 131 21.12 -11.67 4.41
CA VAL A 131 20.75 -10.92 3.21
C VAL A 131 21.64 -9.69 3.18
N VAL A 132 22.45 -9.60 2.12
CA VAL A 132 23.28 -8.44 1.83
C VAL A 132 22.73 -7.73 0.61
N GLY A 133 22.75 -6.41 0.62
CA GLY A 133 22.25 -5.61 -0.48
C GLY A 133 23.13 -4.42 -0.79
N PHE A 134 22.99 -3.91 -2.00
CA PHE A 134 23.49 -2.59 -2.33
C PHE A 134 22.56 -1.87 -3.29
N MET A 135 22.41 -0.57 -3.07
CA MET A 135 21.61 0.33 -3.88
C MET A 135 22.47 1.50 -4.31
N ALA A 136 22.27 1.97 -5.54
CA ALA A 136 22.98 3.11 -6.08
C ALA A 136 22.04 4.29 -6.29
N TYR A 137 22.52 5.49 -6.00
CA TYR A 137 21.77 6.75 -6.09
C TYR A 137 22.62 7.83 -6.75
N ASP A 138 21.96 8.80 -7.36
CA ASP A 138 22.63 10.01 -7.82
C ASP A 138 23.21 10.80 -6.64
N SER A 139 24.30 11.54 -6.87
CA SER A 139 24.85 12.46 -5.87
C SER A 139 25.21 13.77 -6.58
N PRO A 140 24.22 14.65 -6.83
CA PRO A 140 24.40 15.82 -7.68
C PRO A 140 25.30 16.87 -7.01
N SER A 141 25.23 16.98 -5.69
CA SER A 141 26.02 17.91 -4.89
C SER A 141 27.05 17.21 -4.00
N GLY A 142 28.01 17.98 -3.49
CA GLY A 142 29.01 17.50 -2.54
C GLY A 142 28.48 17.27 -1.12
N THR A 143 27.18 17.44 -0.89
CA THR A 143 26.59 17.45 0.46
C THR A 143 25.33 16.60 0.59
N VAL A 144 24.84 16.00 -0.50
CA VAL A 144 23.57 15.27 -0.52
C VAL A 144 23.69 13.99 -1.35
N ILE A 145 23.08 12.91 -0.86
CA ILE A 145 22.70 11.74 -1.66
C ILE A 145 21.31 12.04 -2.23
N GLY A 146 21.19 12.03 -3.55
CA GLY A 146 19.93 12.29 -4.22
C GLY A 146 18.96 11.12 -4.11
N ASN A 147 17.72 11.36 -4.52
CA ASN A 147 16.64 10.39 -4.42
C ASN A 147 16.51 9.53 -5.68
N GLN A 148 17.28 9.81 -6.73
CA GLN A 148 17.19 9.08 -7.98
C GLN A 148 17.99 7.79 -7.87
N LYS A 149 17.27 6.66 -7.75
CA LYS A 149 17.85 5.32 -7.81
C LYS A 149 18.48 5.10 -9.20
N LEU A 150 19.71 4.61 -9.21
CA LEU A 150 20.46 4.27 -10.42
C LEU A 150 20.37 2.77 -10.67
N THR A 151 20.41 2.37 -11.94
CA THR A 151 20.62 0.98 -12.35
C THR A 151 22.04 0.82 -12.88
N PHE A 152 22.55 -0.41 -12.85
CA PHE A 152 23.87 -0.72 -13.39
C PHE A 152 23.72 -1.50 -14.69
N THR A 153 24.46 -1.07 -15.71
CA THR A 153 24.58 -1.74 -16.99
C THR A 153 26.01 -2.23 -17.12
N ALA A 154 26.18 -3.53 -17.33
CA ALA A 154 27.48 -4.19 -17.39
C ALA A 154 27.52 -5.18 -18.56
N ASP A 155 28.30 -4.84 -19.60
CA ASP A 155 28.54 -5.71 -20.76
C ASP A 155 29.70 -6.69 -20.55
N GLY A 156 30.50 -6.49 -19.49
CA GLY A 156 31.67 -7.32 -19.16
C GLY A 156 31.43 -8.28 -17.99
N ASP A 157 32.44 -8.36 -17.13
CA ASP A 157 32.45 -9.20 -15.93
C ASP A 157 31.27 -8.86 -15.00
N PRO A 158 30.61 -9.87 -14.41
CA PRO A 158 29.53 -9.64 -13.47
C PRO A 158 30.05 -9.12 -12.12
N ILE A 159 29.14 -8.53 -11.34
CA ILE A 159 29.39 -8.12 -9.96
C ILE A 159 29.44 -9.39 -9.09
N THR A 160 30.48 -9.53 -8.28
CA THR A 160 30.67 -10.66 -7.37
C THR A 160 30.23 -10.28 -5.96
N ILE A 161 29.51 -11.18 -5.31
CA ILE A 161 28.98 -11.04 -3.96
C ILE A 161 29.60 -12.16 -3.12
N ARG A 162 30.28 -11.82 -2.04
CA ARG A 162 31.02 -12.74 -1.18
C ARG A 162 30.37 -12.88 0.18
N PHE A 163 30.19 -14.12 0.62
CA PHE A 163 29.65 -14.43 1.94
C PHE A 163 30.74 -15.08 2.80
N PRO A 164 31.49 -14.30 3.61
CA PRO A 164 32.63 -14.82 4.36
C PRO A 164 32.24 -15.78 5.49
N HIS A 165 31.02 -15.63 6.01
CA HIS A 165 30.48 -16.45 7.10
C HIS A 165 29.18 -17.10 6.65
N ILE A 166 29.24 -18.42 6.49
CA ILE A 166 28.08 -19.28 6.29
C ILE A 166 28.14 -20.35 7.36
N ASP A 167 27.04 -20.55 8.06
CA ASP A 167 26.97 -21.57 9.10
C ASP A 167 27.10 -22.95 8.45
N ALA A 168 28.29 -23.55 8.57
CA ALA A 168 28.60 -24.85 7.97
C ALA A 168 27.66 -25.97 8.44
N ALA A 169 27.12 -25.84 9.66
CA ALA A 169 26.14 -26.76 10.24
C ALA A 169 24.77 -26.72 9.53
N GLN A 170 24.44 -25.62 8.85
CA GLN A 170 23.15 -25.44 8.20
C GLN A 170 23.24 -25.90 6.73
N GLY A 171 22.91 -27.17 6.49
CA GLY A 171 22.89 -27.74 5.14
C GLY A 171 24.19 -28.43 4.73
N GLU A 172 24.88 -29.10 5.65
CA GLU A 172 26.14 -29.84 5.46
C GLU A 172 26.09 -30.91 4.34
N ASN A 173 24.91 -31.21 3.78
CA ASN A 173 24.72 -32.11 2.64
C ASN A 173 23.72 -31.58 1.59
N MET A 174 23.45 -30.27 1.60
CA MET A 174 22.46 -29.64 0.73
C MET A 174 23.13 -28.71 -0.28
N THR A 175 22.67 -28.76 -1.53
CA THR A 175 23.17 -27.86 -2.57
C THR A 175 22.77 -26.43 -2.26
N ARG A 176 23.77 -25.59 -1.97
CA ARG A 176 23.59 -24.15 -1.76
C ARG A 176 23.35 -23.46 -3.11
N LYS A 177 22.43 -22.49 -3.11
CA LYS A 177 22.09 -21.68 -4.29
C LYS A 177 22.07 -20.21 -3.92
N CYS A 178 22.32 -19.36 -4.91
CA CYS A 178 22.17 -17.92 -4.78
C CYS A 178 20.70 -17.55 -4.93
N VAL A 179 20.27 -16.56 -4.16
CA VAL A 179 18.96 -15.94 -4.34
C VAL A 179 19.14 -14.45 -4.55
N GLN A 180 18.49 -13.91 -5.57
CA GLN A 180 18.35 -12.48 -5.81
C GLN A 180 16.90 -12.09 -5.54
N PHE A 181 16.69 -11.07 -4.71
CA PHE A 181 15.36 -10.54 -4.44
C PHE A 181 15.05 -9.41 -5.42
N GLY A 182 13.90 -9.53 -6.09
CA GLY A 182 13.35 -8.52 -6.96
C GLY A 182 12.30 -7.67 -6.26
N ASP A 183 11.69 -6.78 -7.03
CA ASP A 183 10.63 -5.91 -6.53
C ASP A 183 9.37 -6.72 -6.15
N TRP A 184 8.59 -6.16 -5.23
CA TRP A 184 7.32 -6.73 -4.73
C TRP A 184 7.42 -8.15 -4.15
N GLY A 185 8.59 -8.51 -3.61
CA GLY A 185 8.81 -9.80 -2.96
C GLY A 185 9.01 -10.97 -3.93
N THR A 186 9.28 -10.68 -5.20
CA THR A 186 9.76 -11.69 -6.16
C THR A 186 11.20 -12.10 -5.84
N PHE A 187 11.59 -13.29 -6.24
CA PHE A 187 12.97 -13.75 -6.09
C PHE A 187 13.35 -14.69 -7.23
N GLU A 188 14.63 -14.68 -7.59
CA GLU A 188 15.23 -15.56 -8.57
C GLU A 188 16.31 -16.40 -7.90
N ILE A 189 16.33 -17.71 -8.18
CA ILE A 189 17.32 -18.63 -7.62
C ILE A 189 18.26 -19.07 -8.74
N THR A 190 19.56 -18.88 -8.52
CA THR A 190 20.61 -19.25 -9.46
C THR A 190 21.63 -20.17 -8.78
N ASN A 191 22.33 -20.97 -9.58
CA ASN A 191 23.41 -21.79 -9.04
C ASN A 191 24.60 -20.90 -8.66
N MET A 192 25.35 -21.30 -7.64
CA MET A 192 26.58 -20.63 -7.26
C MET A 192 27.63 -20.73 -8.36
N THR A 193 28.46 -19.70 -8.50
CA THR A 193 29.61 -19.72 -9.42
C THR A 193 30.83 -20.36 -8.76
N SER A 194 31.03 -20.08 -7.48
CA SER A 194 32.11 -20.56 -6.62
C SER A 194 31.58 -20.72 -5.21
N GLU A 195 32.34 -21.40 -4.35
CA GLU A 195 31.93 -21.59 -2.96
C GLU A 195 31.76 -20.23 -2.26
N ASN A 196 30.58 -20.03 -1.67
CA ASN A 196 30.20 -18.82 -0.93
C ASN A 196 30.22 -17.52 -1.76
N GLU A 197 30.19 -17.60 -3.09
CA GLU A 197 30.05 -16.43 -3.95
C GLU A 197 28.86 -16.54 -4.91
N CYS A 198 28.21 -15.39 -5.08
CA CYS A 198 27.13 -15.19 -6.04
C CYS A 198 27.53 -14.13 -7.07
N ILE A 199 26.92 -14.18 -8.24
CA ILE A 199 27.13 -13.19 -9.30
C ILE A 199 25.81 -12.48 -9.63
N THR A 200 25.91 -11.20 -9.97
CA THR A 200 24.78 -10.39 -10.42
C THR A 200 25.23 -9.38 -11.47
N ARG A 201 24.31 -8.89 -12.29
CA ARG A 201 24.55 -7.75 -13.19
C ARG A 201 23.90 -6.46 -12.70
N GLY A 202 23.03 -6.54 -11.70
CA GLY A 202 22.22 -5.43 -11.21
C GLY A 202 22.40 -5.17 -9.72
N ILE A 203 21.82 -4.06 -9.29
CA ILE A 203 21.66 -3.71 -7.88
C ILE A 203 20.53 -4.54 -7.27
N GLY A 204 20.50 -4.67 -5.94
CA GLY A 204 19.47 -5.48 -5.29
C GLY A 204 19.90 -6.01 -3.93
N HIS A 205 19.12 -6.98 -3.45
CA HIS A 205 19.39 -7.77 -2.26
C HIS A 205 19.63 -9.22 -2.65
N PHE A 206 20.58 -9.85 -1.96
CA PHE A 206 21.12 -11.15 -2.31
C PHE A 206 21.38 -11.96 -1.05
N SER A 207 21.25 -13.28 -1.18
CA SER A 207 21.61 -14.20 -0.11
C SER A 207 21.91 -15.59 -0.66
N ILE A 208 22.20 -16.52 0.25
CA ILE A 208 22.40 -17.93 -0.04
C ILE A 208 21.31 -18.75 0.63
N VAL A 209 20.76 -19.68 -0.13
CA VAL A 209 19.68 -20.56 0.29
C VAL A 209 20.03 -22.03 0.10
N VAL A 210 19.41 -22.88 0.92
CA VAL A 210 19.37 -24.33 0.74
C VAL A 210 17.92 -24.79 0.65
N ALA A 211 17.67 -25.90 -0.04
CA ALA A 211 16.33 -26.45 -0.13
C ALA A 211 15.82 -26.82 1.27
N SER A 212 14.63 -26.33 1.63
CA SER A 212 13.99 -26.74 2.87
C SER A 212 13.53 -28.19 2.72
N PRO A 213 13.71 -29.06 3.73
CA PRO A 213 13.03 -30.35 3.74
C PRO A 213 11.52 -30.11 3.60
N PRO A 214 10.77 -30.99 2.92
CA PRO A 214 9.34 -30.82 2.76
C PRO A 214 8.71 -30.73 4.15
N THR A 215 8.24 -29.54 4.51
CA THR A 215 7.45 -29.33 5.72
C THR A 215 6.27 -30.30 5.61
N PRO A 216 6.05 -31.22 6.58
CA PRO A 216 4.84 -32.00 6.59
C PRO A 216 3.69 -31.01 6.47
N ALA A 217 2.83 -31.24 5.45
CA ALA A 217 1.70 -30.38 5.14
C ALA A 217 1.07 -29.93 6.46
N PRO A 218 0.80 -28.63 6.67
CA PRO A 218 0.18 -28.18 7.90
C PRO A 218 -1.07 -29.03 8.07
N ALA A 219 -1.06 -29.92 9.06
CA ALA A 219 -2.22 -30.69 9.45
C ALA A 219 -3.36 -29.68 9.50
N PRO A 220 -4.49 -29.89 8.80
CA PRO A 220 -5.48 -28.85 8.58
C PRO A 220 -5.95 -28.33 9.93
N GLY A 221 -5.30 -27.26 10.37
CA GLY A 221 -5.60 -26.55 11.59
C GLY A 221 -6.96 -25.97 11.32
N LYS A 222 -7.97 -26.56 11.95
CA LYS A 222 -9.37 -26.22 11.84
C LYS A 222 -9.60 -24.76 12.23
N LYS A 223 -9.23 -23.81 11.37
CA LYS A 223 -9.85 -22.48 11.35
C LYS A 223 -11.15 -22.65 10.59
N LYS A 224 -12.11 -23.26 11.27
CA LYS A 224 -13.53 -23.26 10.88
C LYS A 224 -14.00 -21.81 11.04
N ARG A 225 -13.58 -20.92 10.13
CA ARG A 225 -14.17 -19.60 9.98
C ARG A 225 -15.56 -19.88 9.44
N ASN A 226 -16.55 -19.75 10.33
CA ASN A 226 -17.94 -20.03 10.07
C ASN A 226 -18.44 -19.18 8.88
N ARG A 227 -18.29 -19.72 7.66
CA ARG A 227 -18.79 -19.16 6.40
C ARG A 227 -20.30 -18.91 6.44
N LYS A 228 -21.02 -19.57 7.36
CA LYS A 228 -22.45 -19.34 7.63
C LYS A 228 -22.73 -17.96 8.25
N TRP A 229 -21.82 -17.37 9.03
CA TRP A 229 -22.09 -16.08 9.71
C TRP A 229 -21.96 -14.87 8.77
N PHE A 230 -21.12 -14.97 7.73
CA PHE A 230 -20.95 -13.89 6.74
C PHE A 230 -22.18 -13.74 5.84
N VAL A 231 -22.82 -14.87 5.45
CA VAL A 231 -24.04 -14.84 4.63
C VAL A 231 -25.22 -14.27 5.42
N VAL A 232 -25.34 -14.60 6.71
CA VAL A 232 -26.36 -14.02 7.59
C VAL A 232 -26.16 -12.51 7.73
N GLY A 233 -24.91 -12.04 7.88
CA GLY A 233 -24.60 -10.61 7.96
C GLY A 233 -25.02 -9.82 6.72
N ILE A 234 -24.86 -10.37 5.51
CA ILE A 234 -25.26 -9.69 4.26
C ILE A 234 -26.78 -9.57 4.15
N VAL A 235 -27.51 -10.66 4.46
CA VAL A 235 -28.97 -10.65 4.38
C VAL A 235 -29.58 -9.68 5.39
N PHE A 236 -29.06 -9.67 6.63
CA PHE A 236 -29.49 -8.70 7.64
C PHE A 236 -29.10 -7.27 7.27
N GLY A 237 -27.91 -7.04 6.70
CA GLY A 237 -27.47 -5.73 6.25
C GLY A 237 -28.37 -5.13 5.16
N LEU A 238 -28.74 -5.92 4.15
CA LEU A 238 -29.65 -5.49 3.08
C LEU A 238 -31.07 -5.21 3.59
N ALA A 239 -31.58 -6.05 4.50
CA ALA A 239 -32.89 -5.84 5.10
C ALA A 239 -32.94 -4.56 5.95
N PHE A 240 -31.90 -4.30 6.76
CA PHE A 240 -31.79 -3.07 7.54
C PHE A 240 -31.70 -1.83 6.65
N LEU A 241 -30.91 -1.89 5.57
CA LEU A 241 -30.77 -0.77 4.64
C LEU A 241 -32.10 -0.44 3.94
N GLY A 242 -32.85 -1.46 3.51
CA GLY A 242 -34.17 -1.28 2.93
C GLY A 242 -35.16 -0.62 3.91
N LEU A 243 -35.13 -1.02 5.18
CA LEU A 243 -36.01 -0.48 6.21
C LEU A 243 -35.72 1.02 6.50
N VAL A 244 -34.44 1.39 6.56
CA VAL A 244 -34.02 2.80 6.72
C VAL A 244 -34.48 3.66 5.53
N MET A 245 -34.40 3.15 4.30
CA MET A 245 -34.89 3.84 3.10
C MET A 245 -36.40 4.10 3.14
N ILE A 246 -37.19 3.13 3.60
CA ILE A 246 -38.64 3.30 3.72
C ILE A 246 -39.01 4.34 4.79
N VAL A 247 -38.33 4.31 5.94
CA VAL A 247 -38.56 5.25 7.04
C VAL A 247 -38.22 6.67 6.61
N THR A 248 -37.06 6.88 6.00
CA THR A 248 -36.66 8.20 5.50
C THR A 248 -37.62 8.72 4.44
N PHE A 249 -38.07 7.88 3.50
CA PHE A 249 -39.07 8.25 2.51
C PHE A 249 -40.39 8.69 3.17
N LYS A 250 -40.92 7.90 4.12
CA LYS A 250 -42.16 8.27 4.85
C LYS A 250 -42.00 9.57 5.63
N LEU A 251 -40.84 9.82 6.25
CA LEU A 251 -40.57 11.05 6.98
C LEU A 251 -40.54 12.26 6.05
N LEU A 252 -39.91 12.14 4.87
CA LEU A 252 -39.87 13.21 3.87
C LEU A 252 -41.27 13.53 3.34
N THR A 253 -42.08 12.51 3.03
CA THR A 253 -43.46 12.69 2.57
C THR A 253 -44.33 13.36 3.63
N ARG A 254 -44.21 12.95 4.90
CA ARG A 254 -44.91 13.61 6.03
C ARG A 254 -44.48 15.06 6.22
N ARG A 255 -43.18 15.35 6.08
CA ARG A 255 -42.68 16.74 6.15
C ARG A 255 -43.22 17.59 5.02
N LYS A 256 -43.31 17.05 3.80
CA LYS A 256 -43.96 17.74 2.66
C LYS A 256 -45.44 18.03 2.94
N LEU A 257 -46.20 17.05 3.41
CA LEU A 257 -47.62 17.25 3.76
C LEU A 257 -47.79 18.33 4.84
N LYS A 258 -46.99 18.28 5.92
CA LYS A 258 -47.04 19.28 6.99
C LYS A 258 -46.71 20.69 6.50
N SER A 259 -45.82 20.82 5.50
CA SER A 259 -45.54 22.12 4.88
C SER A 259 -46.71 22.64 4.03
N MET A 260 -47.50 21.74 3.44
CA MET A 260 -48.69 22.09 2.65
C MET A 260 -49.88 22.48 3.53
N GLU A 261 -50.11 21.81 4.65
CA GLU A 261 -51.16 22.16 5.61
C GLU A 261 -50.96 23.57 6.21
N LYS A 262 -49.72 23.93 6.55
CA LYS A 262 -49.39 25.25 7.13
C LYS A 262 -49.63 26.42 6.16
N GLN A 263 -49.64 26.16 4.86
CA GLN A 263 -49.95 27.17 3.84
C GLN A 263 -51.47 27.39 3.73
N SER A 264 -52.29 26.36 3.98
CA SER A 264 -53.75 26.42 3.90
C SER A 264 -54.40 27.07 5.12
N GLU A 265 -53.82 26.93 6.33
CA GLU A 265 -54.38 27.53 7.56
C GLU A 265 -54.28 29.07 7.60
N LYS A 266 -53.46 29.68 6.74
CA LYS A 266 -53.28 31.14 6.71
C LYS A 266 -54.34 31.89 5.90
N ASP A 267 -55.11 31.19 5.06
CA ASP A 267 -55.95 31.84 4.05
C ASP A 267 -57.44 31.95 4.44
N VAL A 268 -57.85 31.45 5.62
CA VAL A 268 -59.27 31.45 6.05
C VAL A 268 -59.45 31.70 7.56
N ALA A 269 -58.79 32.72 8.11
CA ALA A 269 -59.13 33.21 9.46
C ALA A 269 -60.34 34.16 9.36
N PHE A 270 -61.55 33.64 9.55
CA PHE A 270 -62.76 34.47 9.63
C PHE A 270 -62.67 35.46 10.80
N ASP A 271 -63.04 36.72 10.56
CA ASP A 271 -63.08 37.77 11.58
C ASP A 271 -64.06 37.43 12.70
N THR A 272 -63.61 37.54 13.94
CA THR A 272 -64.39 37.27 15.15
C THR A 272 -64.65 38.55 15.91
N PHE A 273 -65.89 38.77 16.37
CA PHE A 273 -66.25 39.91 17.22
C PHE A 273 -66.76 39.44 18.58
N TRP A 274 -66.66 40.33 19.58
CA TRP A 274 -67.09 40.06 20.95
C TRP A 274 -68.52 40.58 21.17
N VAL A 275 -69.38 39.74 21.73
CA VAL A 275 -70.70 40.16 22.24
C VAL A 275 -70.77 39.80 23.72
N GLY A 276 -70.66 40.80 24.59
CA GLY A 276 -70.57 40.59 26.03
C GLY A 276 -69.30 39.82 26.43
N ARG A 277 -69.44 38.76 27.23
CA ARG A 277 -68.31 37.93 27.72
C ARG A 277 -68.02 36.70 26.86
N SER A 278 -68.68 36.53 25.71
CA SER A 278 -68.48 35.40 24.81
C SER A 278 -68.03 35.87 23.42
N LYS A 279 -67.08 35.14 22.83
CA LYS A 279 -66.50 35.44 21.51
C LYS A 279 -67.20 34.56 20.47
N MET A 280 -67.79 35.17 19.45
CA MET A 280 -68.52 34.45 18.40
C MET A 280 -67.97 34.77 17.00
N PRO A 281 -67.92 33.77 16.09
CA PRO A 281 -67.51 33.99 14.70
C PRO A 281 -68.60 34.79 13.96
N SER A 282 -68.21 35.85 13.25
CA SER A 282 -69.14 36.60 12.39
C SER A 282 -69.01 36.09 10.96
N ALA A 283 -70.09 35.53 10.42
CA ALA A 283 -70.21 35.33 8.99
C ALA A 283 -71.02 36.50 8.42
N SER A 284 -70.44 37.28 7.50
CA SER A 284 -71.19 38.27 6.72
C SER A 284 -72.25 37.52 5.90
N MET A 285 -73.50 37.57 6.36
CA MET A 285 -74.59 36.81 5.75
C MET A 285 -75.01 37.49 4.45
N THR A 286 -74.45 37.04 3.32
CA THR A 286 -74.96 37.40 1.99
C THR A 286 -76.06 36.41 1.62
N ARG A 287 -77.32 36.85 1.63
CA ARG A 287 -78.47 36.02 1.26
C ARG A 287 -78.59 35.99 -0.26
N THR A 288 -78.34 34.85 -0.90
CA THR A 288 -78.68 34.62 -2.31
C THR A 288 -80.11 34.08 -2.42
N GLN A 289 -80.94 34.67 -3.27
CA GLN A 289 -82.31 34.21 -3.54
C GLN A 289 -82.30 32.90 -4.36
N PRO A 290 -83.13 31.90 -4.02
CA PRO A 290 -83.25 30.68 -4.81
C PRO A 290 -84.06 30.93 -6.08
N TYR A 291 -83.52 30.52 -7.23
CA TYR A 291 -84.24 30.39 -8.50
C TYR A 291 -84.68 28.92 -8.64
N LEU A 292 -85.99 28.69 -8.72
CA LEU A 292 -86.62 27.37 -8.78
C LEU A 292 -86.69 26.86 -10.22
N GLU A 293 -86.38 25.57 -10.34
CA GLU A 293 -86.11 24.84 -11.58
C GLU A 293 -87.39 24.44 -12.33
N HIS A 294 -87.27 24.37 -13.67
CA HIS A 294 -88.19 23.58 -14.47
C HIS A 294 -87.44 22.42 -15.12
N GLU A 295 -87.58 21.23 -14.51
CA GLU A 295 -87.67 19.98 -15.25
C GLU A 295 -88.94 20.00 -16.11
N TYR A 296 -88.80 19.79 -17.42
CA TYR A 296 -89.85 19.17 -18.23
C TYR A 296 -89.22 18.12 -19.13
N VAL A 297 -89.52 16.86 -18.81
CA VAL A 297 -89.36 15.62 -19.58
C VAL A 297 -90.26 15.72 -20.83
N PRO A 298 -89.89 15.25 -22.04
CA PRO A 298 -89.35 13.91 -22.32
C PRO A 298 -88.06 13.81 -23.14
#